data_AF-A0A5Z1UWA1-F1
#
_entry.id   AF-A0A5Z1UWA1-F1
#
_cell.length_a   1.000
_cell.length_b   1.000
_cell.length_c   1.000
_cell.angle_alpha   90.00
_cell.angle_beta   90.00
_cell.angle_gamma   90.00
#
_symmetry.space_group_name_H-M   'P 1'
#
loop_
_entity.id
_entity.type
_entity.pdbx_description
1 polymer ?
#
loop_
_entity_poly.entity_id
_entity_poly.type
_entity_poly.pdbx_seq_one_letter_code
_entity_poly.pdbx_strand_id
1 'polypeptide(L)'
;VFEKDIEIIWVMFHVLDFSNELQNSRLMILENDKLQAQDYTELCSSKPFFQFSRIYFLELMSHYYERFHEDILGLNKKLAENFKNIILRNGNDPLDALQGIEQFVYN
;
A
#
# COMPACT_ATOMS: atom_id res chain seq x y z
N VAL A 1 -0.71 4.60 6.86
CA VAL A 1 0.32 4.92 7.88
C VAL A 1 0.75 3.61 8.51
N PHE A 2 2.03 3.27 8.42
CA PHE A 2 2.59 2.12 9.12
C PHE A 2 3.14 2.64 10.43
N GLU A 3 2.58 2.18 11.55
CA GLU A 3 3.07 2.56 12.87
C GLU A 3 3.46 1.34 13.69
N LYS A 4 4.58 1.50 14.40
CA LYS A 4 5.08 0.50 15.34
C LYS A 4 4.64 0.81 16.76
N ASP A 5 4.57 2.10 17.11
CA ASP A 5 4.22 2.56 18.43
C ASP A 5 2.79 3.10 18.46
N ILE A 6 1.86 2.30 18.99
CA ILE A 6 0.45 2.66 19.05
C ILE A 6 0.17 3.82 20.01
N GLU A 7 1.09 4.11 20.94
CA GLU A 7 0.95 5.25 21.87
C GLU A 7 1.00 6.58 21.10
N ILE A 8 1.81 6.66 20.04
CA ILE A 8 1.88 7.85 19.18
C ILE A 8 0.51 8.10 18.51
N ILE A 9 -0.13 7.05 17.99
CA ILE A 9 -1.47 7.13 17.41
C ILE A 9 -2.50 7.54 18.46
N TRP A 10 -2.41 6.96 19.66
CA TRP A 10 -3.32 7.29 20.76
C TRP A 10 -3.23 8.77 21.13
N VAL A 11 -2.03 9.31 21.32
CA VAL A 11 -1.83 10.74 21.61
C VAL A 11 -2.36 11.60 20.47
N MET A 12 -2.08 11.22 19.22
CA MET A 12 -2.51 11.97 18.04
C MET A 12 -4.05 12.10 17.96
N PHE A 13 -4.79 11.03 18.24
CA PHE A 13 -6.26 11.06 18.29
C PHE A 13 -6.85 11.84 19.47
N HIS A 14 -6.08 12.07 20.54
CA HIS A 14 -6.52 12.95 21.63
C HIS A 14 -6.30 14.43 21.31
N VAL A 15 -5.35 14.74 20.43
CA VAL A 15 -4.99 16.13 20.07
C VAL A 15 -5.78 16.62 18.85
N LEU A 16 -6.06 15.75 17.88
CA LEU A 16 -6.68 16.09 16.60
C LEU A 16 -7.85 15.16 16.27
N ASP A 17 -8.86 15.73 15.60
CA ASP A 17 -10.03 14.97 15.13
C ASP A 17 -9.80 14.40 13.71
N PHE A 18 -9.70 13.08 13.61
CA PHE A 18 -9.58 12.31 12.36
C PHE A 18 -10.88 11.60 11.96
N SER A 19 -12.01 11.94 12.59
CA SER A 19 -13.28 11.23 12.37
C SER A 19 -13.66 11.21 10.88
N ASN A 20 -13.45 12.32 10.18
CA ASN A 20 -13.78 12.44 8.76
C ASN A 20 -12.87 11.57 7.87
N GLU A 21 -11.58 11.50 8.18
CA GLU A 21 -10.59 10.72 7.44
C GLU A 21 -10.82 9.22 7.62
N LEU A 22 -11.16 8.82 8.84
CA LEU A 22 -11.47 7.43 9.18
C LEU A 22 -12.81 7.00 8.56
N GLN A 23 -13.86 7.80 8.71
CA GLN A 23 -15.18 7.50 8.14
C GLN A 23 -15.14 7.36 6.62
N ASN A 24 -14.35 8.20 5.94
CA ASN A 24 -14.21 8.14 4.49
C ASN A 24 -13.09 7.20 4.00
N SER A 25 -12.51 6.38 4.90
CA SER A 25 -11.41 5.46 4.57
C SER A 25 -10.21 6.13 3.88
N ARG A 26 -9.97 7.41 4.17
CA ARG A 26 -8.81 8.17 3.67
C ARG A 26 -7.57 8.00 4.54
N LEU A 27 -7.75 7.57 5.78
CA LEU A 27 -6.68 7.21 6.71
C LEU A 27 -6.79 5.73 7.08
N MET A 28 -5.75 4.97 6.76
CA MET A 28 -5.59 3.58 7.18
C MET A 28 -4.31 3.48 8.02
N ILE A 29 -4.43 2.89 9.20
CA ILE A 29 -3.32 2.67 10.14
C ILE A 29 -3.09 1.17 10.22
N LEU A 30 -1.85 0.76 10.01
CA LEU A 30 -1.45 -0.64 10.01
C LEU A 30 -0.34 -0.83 11.05
N GLU A 31 -0.56 -1.79 11.95
CA GLU A 31 0.41 -2.18 12.96
C GLU A 31 1.44 -3.13 12.32
N ASN A 32 2.68 -2.66 12.19
CA ASN A 32 3.69 -3.34 11.39
C ASN A 32 3.96 -4.79 11.84
N ASP A 33 3.92 -5.04 13.15
CA ASP A 33 4.29 -6.33 13.74
C ASP A 33 3.23 -7.43 13.54
N LYS A 34 2.01 -7.06 13.13
CA LYS A 34 0.91 -8.02 12.90
C LYS A 34 0.71 -8.38 11.43
N LEU A 35 1.31 -7.63 10.50
CA LEU A 35 1.10 -7.81 9.08
C LEU A 35 1.75 -9.10 8.55
N GLN A 36 0.92 -9.95 7.96
CA GLN A 36 1.30 -11.16 7.25
C GLN A 36 1.44 -10.88 5.74
N ALA A 37 2.06 -11.82 5.02
CA ALA A 37 2.25 -11.71 3.56
C ALA A 37 0.93 -11.52 2.78
N GLN A 38 -0.16 -12.13 3.26
CA GLN A 38 -1.48 -12.01 2.67
C GLN A 38 -2.02 -10.58 2.76
N ASP A 39 -1.82 -9.90 3.89
CA ASP A 39 -2.31 -8.53 4.11
C ASP A 39 -1.70 -7.55 3.09
N TYR A 40 -0.40 -7.69 2.80
CA TYR A 40 0.25 -6.89 1.76
C TYR A 40 -0.33 -7.15 0.37
N THR A 41 -0.64 -8.41 0.07
CA THR A 41 -1.22 -8.79 -1.22
C THR A 41 -2.63 -8.20 -1.37
N GLU A 42 -3.45 -8.29 -0.33
CA GLU A 42 -4.80 -7.72 -0.31
C GLU A 42 -4.76 -6.20 -0.42
N LEU A 43 -3.90 -5.54 0.36
CA LEU A 43 -3.69 -4.10 0.33
C LEU A 43 -3.32 -3.64 -1.09
N CYS A 44 -2.26 -4.21 -1.67
CA CYS A 44 -1.76 -3.82 -2.98
C CYS A 44 -2.70 -4.21 -4.14
N SER A 45 -3.59 -5.18 -3.95
CA SER A 45 -4.60 -5.59 -4.96
C SER A 45 -5.88 -4.75 -4.89
N SER A 46 -6.18 -4.18 -3.74
CA SER A 46 -7.42 -3.42 -3.52
C SER A 46 -7.39 -2.05 -4.22
N LYS A 47 -8.57 -1.56 -4.61
CA LYS A 47 -8.73 -0.15 -5.00
C LYS A 47 -8.86 0.69 -3.73
N PRO A 48 -8.22 1.88 -3.64
CA PRO A 48 -7.55 2.59 -4.72
C PRO A 48 -6.05 2.25 -4.90
N PHE A 49 -5.44 1.48 -3.99
CA PHE A 49 -3.99 1.27 -3.95
C PHE A 49 -3.42 0.69 -5.25
N PHE A 50 -4.10 -0.29 -5.86
CA PHE A 50 -3.65 -0.85 -7.14
C PHE A 50 -3.60 0.19 -8.26
N GLN A 51 -4.58 1.11 -8.31
CA GLN A 51 -4.66 2.15 -9.35
C GLN A 51 -3.52 3.17 -9.24
N PHE A 52 -3.07 3.45 -8.01
CA PHE A 52 -1.98 4.37 -7.72
C PHE A 52 -0.63 3.66 -7.50
N SER A 53 -0.55 2.36 -7.77
CA SER A 53 0.66 1.55 -7.54
C SER A 53 1.91 2.10 -8.24
N ARG A 54 1.75 2.72 -9.41
CA ARG A 54 2.84 3.32 -10.20
C ARG A 54 3.47 4.57 -9.57
N ILE A 55 2.75 5.23 -8.66
CA ILE A 55 3.20 6.45 -7.96
C ILE A 55 3.43 6.19 -6.46
N TYR A 56 3.54 4.92 -6.07
CA TYR A 56 3.81 4.54 -4.71
C TYR A 56 5.11 5.20 -4.20
N PHE A 57 5.02 5.80 -3.02
CA PHE A 57 6.15 6.39 -2.31
C PHE A 57 5.95 6.19 -0.81
N LEU A 58 6.98 5.64 -0.14
CA LEU A 58 7.01 5.54 1.31
C LEU A 58 7.79 6.72 1.88
N GLU A 59 7.07 7.68 2.45
CA GLU A 59 7.65 8.90 3.01
C GLU A 59 8.01 8.73 4.49
N LEU A 60 9.20 9.23 4.86
CA LEU A 60 9.64 9.31 6.25
C LEU A 60 9.35 10.71 6.81
N MET A 61 8.40 10.81 7.74
CA MET A 61 7.89 12.12 8.19
C MET A 61 8.78 12.84 9.21
N SER A 62 9.69 12.15 9.89
CA SER A 62 10.50 12.72 10.96
C SER A 62 11.80 11.94 11.19
N HIS A 63 12.84 12.64 11.65
CA HIS A 63 14.11 12.05 12.09
C HIS A 63 13.95 11.02 13.20
N TYR A 64 12.87 11.09 13.99
CA TYR A 64 12.54 10.09 15.02
C TYR A 64 12.59 8.65 14.49
N TYR A 65 12.13 8.45 13.25
CA TYR A 65 12.02 7.12 12.66
C TYR A 65 13.33 6.61 12.03
N GLU A 66 14.39 7.43 11.95
CA GLU A 66 15.68 7.00 11.39
C GLU A 66 16.29 5.82 12.16
N ARG A 67 16.00 5.72 13.46
CA ARG A 67 16.43 4.56 14.28
C ARG A 67 15.82 3.22 13.85
N PHE A 68 14.75 3.25 13.06
CA PHE A 68 14.09 2.08 12.48
C PHE A 68 14.40 1.92 10.98
N HIS A 69 15.50 2.51 10.50
CA HIS A 69 15.85 2.55 9.08
C HIS A 69 15.78 1.17 8.40
N GLU A 70 16.36 0.14 9.01
CA GLU A 70 16.37 -1.22 8.46
C GLU A 70 14.96 -1.82 8.35
N ASP A 71 14.13 -1.65 9.39
CA ASP A 71 12.74 -2.11 9.40
C ASP A 71 11.93 -1.42 8.28
N ILE A 72 12.11 -0.11 8.12
CA ILE A 72 11.43 0.72 7.11
C ILE A 72 11.90 0.34 5.70
N LEU A 73 13.20 0.12 5.51
CA LEU A 73 13.75 -0.34 4.23
C LEU A 73 13.20 -1.74 3.87
N GLY A 74 13.11 -2.64 4.85
CA GLY A 74 12.51 -3.96 4.69
C GLY A 74 11.03 -3.89 4.32
N LEU A 75 10.26 -3.06 5.01
CA LEU A 75 8.86 -2.79 4.69
C LEU A 75 8.69 -2.24 3.27
N ASN A 76 9.50 -1.26 2.89
CA ASN A 76 9.46 -0.66 1.56
C ASN A 76 9.73 -1.68 0.45
N LYS A 77 10.74 -2.54 0.64
CA LYS A 77 11.05 -3.62 -0.30
C LYS A 77 9.88 -4.59 -0.45
N LYS A 78 9.26 -5.01 0.65
CA LYS A 78 8.09 -5.89 0.63
C LYS A 78 6.91 -5.26 -0.12
N LEU A 79 6.61 -3.99 0.13
CA LEU A 79 5.52 -3.29 -0.56
C LEU A 79 5.80 -3.13 -2.06
N ALA A 80 7.00 -2.68 -2.42
CA ALA A 80 7.41 -2.48 -3.81
C ALA A 80 7.36 -3.80 -4.60
N GLU A 81 7.81 -4.90 -4.00
CA GLU A 81 7.76 -6.23 -4.62
C GLU A 81 6.32 -6.72 -4.79
N ASN A 82 5.46 -6.56 -3.78
CA ASN A 82 4.04 -6.92 -3.90
C ASN A 82 3.33 -6.12 -4.99
N PHE A 83 3.53 -4.80 -5.04
CA PHE A 83 2.99 -3.97 -6.12
C PHE A 83 3.48 -4.45 -7.48
N LYS A 84 4.77 -4.71 -7.64
CA LYS A 84 5.34 -5.25 -8.88
C LYS A 84 4.67 -6.57 -9.27
N ASN A 85 4.53 -7.50 -8.33
CA ASN A 85 3.95 -8.82 -8.60
C ASN A 85 2.48 -8.72 -9.04
N ILE A 86 1.69 -7.86 -8.38
CA ILE A 86 0.28 -7.68 -8.73
C ILE A 86 0.13 -6.97 -10.08
N ILE A 87 0.96 -5.95 -10.36
CA ILE A 87 0.99 -5.30 -11.68
C ILE A 87 1.32 -6.32 -12.78
N LEU A 88 2.35 -7.16 -12.58
CA LEU A 88 2.74 -8.19 -13.54
C LEU A 88 1.65 -9.24 -13.72
N ARG A 89 0.99 -9.67 -12.64
CA ARG A 89 -0.11 -10.64 -12.70
C ARG A 89 -1.27 -10.09 -13.53
N ASN A 90 -1.68 -8.85 -13.27
CA ASN A 90 -2.79 -8.21 -13.98
C ASN A 90 -2.43 -7.85 -15.42
N GLY A 91 -1.20 -7.41 -15.70
CA GLY A 91 -0.76 -7.11 -17.06
C GLY A 91 -0.57 -8.34 -17.96
N ASN A 92 -0.44 -9.54 -17.37
CA ASN A 92 -0.37 -10.81 -18.07
C ASN A 92 -1.70 -11.59 -18.02
N ASP A 93 -2.82 -10.91 -17.77
CA ASP A 93 -4.13 -11.55 -17.74
C ASP A 93 -4.45 -12.11 -19.15
N PRO A 94 -4.74 -13.42 -19.30
CA PRO A 94 -5.14 -14.00 -20.57
C PRO A 94 -6.35 -13.31 -21.19
N LEU A 95 -7.25 -12.76 -20.37
CA LEU A 95 -8.41 -12.00 -20.85
C LEU A 95 -7.97 -10.71 -21.56
N ASP A 96 -7.02 -9.97 -20.96
CA ASP A 96 -6.45 -8.76 -21.56
C ASP A 96 -5.69 -9.09 -22.85
N ALA A 97 -4.97 -10.22 -22.89
CA ALA A 97 -4.28 -10.68 -24.09
C ALA A 97 -5.26 -11.03 -25.22
N LEU A 98 -6.37 -11.72 -24.91
CA LEU A 98 -7.43 -12.03 -25.88
C LEU A 98 -8.09 -10.76 -26.41
N GLN A 99 -8.39 -9.80 -25.54
CA GLN A 99 -8.92 -8.50 -25.95
C GLN A 99 -7.95 -7.77 -26.89
N GLY A 100 -6.64 -7.81 -26.61
CA GLY A 100 -5.62 -7.24 -27.48
C GLY A 100 -5.59 -7.89 -28.88
N ILE A 101 -5.73 -9.21 -28.96
CA ILE A 101 -5.82 -9.94 -30.24
C ILE A 101 -7.11 -9.56 -30.98
N GLU A 102 -8.24 -9.49 -30.30
CA GLU A 102 -9.53 -9.10 -30.89
C GLU A 102 -9.44 -7.69 -31.52
N GLN A 103 -8.90 -6.72 -30.77
CA GLN A 103 -8.68 -5.36 -31.27
C GLN A 103 -7.69 -5.31 -32.44
N PHE A 104 -6.70 -6.21 -32.49
CA PHE A 104 -5.79 -6.33 -33.63
C PHE A 104 -6.48 -6.86 -34.88
N VAL A 105 -7.40 -7.81 -34.75
CA VAL A 105 -8.13 -8.42 -35.88
C VAL A 105 -9.17 -7.46 -36.48
N TYR A 106 -9.76 -6.57 -35.67
CA TYR A 106 -10.78 -5.61 -36.12
C TYR A 106 -10.21 -4.31 -36.72
N ASN A 107 -8.90 -4.04 -36.60
CA ASN A 107 -8.21 -2.93 -37.27
C ASN A 107 -7.64 -3.35 -38.63
#